data_AF-A0A8J3C6F6-F1
#
_entry.id   AF-A0A8J3C6F6-F1
#
_cell.length_a   1.000
_cell.length_b   1.000
_cell.length_c   1.000
_cell.angle_alpha   90.00
_cell.angle_beta   90.00
_cell.angle_gamma   90.00
#
_symmetry.space_group_name_H-M   'P 1'
#
loop_
_entity.id
_entity.type
_entity.pdbx_description
1 polymer ?
#
loop_
_entity_poly.entity_id
_entity_poly.type
_entity_poly.pdbx_seq_one_letter_code
_entity_poly.pdbx_strand_id
1 'polypeptide(L)'
;MRRETFVAEPFAGFAIDSAADGEPVQVRSSYAGTSDDQLFYTYVNQLEDGFLSPAGIRGDSITKFFALQHIDGSVELFTDYAAVVTARVNRDVAKGEDVFVHDISDITYYRVKDVEIRPDDVVICVLKAGWRYALYFDSSRQIEPEHVWQYLGMLLRTLHVERISSNIAKRLLESRRPHIITEGKTDWRHVEAARRALGVEQPLSYATSEESLGDTALLQVCERLAEFGPINSTKVIAMFDRDNRQVLAKLREKGNIDSFQRWGNNVYSLAIPVPQHRIGYKNISIEMLYTDEDLRTKDYTGKRLYFDNELRIEIEPGSPPRYVPLPPIKGKELEKKPFDGKSELIVDQSGRQLGFSKARLAQLIHDQVEPFTGFDVAGFEQLFQIVNEVLLDEEE
;
A
#
# COMPACT_ATOMS: atom_id res chain seq x y z
N MET A 1 4.54 25.57 -8.54
CA MET A 1 4.60 26.08 -7.16
C MET A 1 4.33 27.56 -7.19
N ARG A 2 3.22 27.97 -6.58
CA ARG A 2 2.90 29.37 -6.31
C ARG A 2 3.30 29.65 -4.87
N ARG A 3 4.10 30.70 -4.67
CA ARG A 3 4.55 31.18 -3.35
C ARG A 3 4.03 32.60 -3.17
N GLU A 4 3.32 32.83 -2.08
CA GLU A 4 2.82 34.14 -1.67
C GLU A 4 3.43 34.51 -0.32
N THR A 5 3.65 35.81 -0.09
CA THR A 5 4.20 36.31 1.17
C THR A 5 3.40 37.50 1.67
N PHE A 6 3.01 37.45 2.94
CA PHE A 6 2.24 38.50 3.61
C PHE A 6 2.55 38.49 5.10
N VAL A 7 1.98 39.44 5.85
CA VAL A 7 2.09 39.49 7.31
C VAL A 7 0.74 39.13 7.90
N ALA A 8 0.74 38.28 8.94
CA ALA A 8 -0.46 37.89 9.66
C ALA A 8 -0.22 37.94 11.17
N GLU A 9 -1.31 38.02 11.94
CA GLU A 9 -1.24 37.92 13.40
C GLU A 9 -0.66 36.56 13.82
N PRO A 10 0.17 36.50 14.89
CA PRO A 10 0.75 35.26 15.36
C PRO A 10 -0.32 34.20 15.68
N PHE A 11 -0.32 33.10 14.93
CA PHE A 11 -1.26 32.01 15.15
C PHE A 11 -0.85 31.19 16.37
N ALA A 12 -1.72 31.14 17.38
CA ALA A 12 -1.48 30.40 18.62
C ALA A 12 -2.11 29.00 18.63
N GLY A 13 -3.07 28.72 17.75
CA GLY A 13 -3.83 27.47 17.74
C GLY A 13 -5.34 27.72 17.80
N PHE A 14 -6.09 26.70 18.20
CA PHE A 14 -7.54 26.76 18.34
C PHE A 14 -7.98 26.60 19.79
N ALA A 15 -8.98 27.39 20.21
CA ALA A 15 -9.61 27.18 21.52
C ALA A 15 -10.25 25.79 21.61
N ILE A 16 -10.00 25.09 22.72
CA ILE A 16 -10.61 23.78 23.04
C ILE A 16 -11.96 23.99 23.73
N ASP A 17 -12.03 24.98 24.62
CA ASP A 17 -13.21 25.34 25.39
C ASP A 17 -13.62 26.79 25.13
N SER A 18 -14.87 27.12 25.46
CA SER A 18 -15.32 28.52 25.50
C SER A 18 -14.85 29.19 26.79
N ALA A 19 -14.49 30.47 26.71
CA ALA A 19 -14.14 31.30 27.86
C ALA A 19 -14.74 32.70 27.69
N ALA A 20 -15.17 33.33 28.79
CA ALA A 20 -15.53 34.74 28.77
C ALA A 20 -14.28 35.62 28.75
N ASP A 21 -14.46 36.92 28.48
CA ASP A 21 -13.36 37.88 28.51
C ASP A 21 -12.66 37.89 29.89
N GLY A 22 -11.34 37.75 29.89
CA GLY A 22 -10.52 37.65 31.09
C GLY A 22 -10.46 36.26 31.77
N GLU A 23 -11.22 35.26 31.29
CA GLU A 23 -11.14 33.88 31.80
C GLU A 23 -10.06 33.06 31.10
N PRO A 24 -9.46 32.06 31.77
CA PRO A 24 -8.51 31.16 31.14
C PRO A 24 -9.17 30.30 30.07
N VAL A 25 -8.49 30.12 28.93
CA VAL A 25 -8.91 29.23 27.84
C VAL A 25 -7.82 28.22 27.53
N GLN A 26 -8.21 26.97 27.25
CA GLN A 26 -7.29 25.96 26.75
C GLN A 26 -7.13 26.12 25.23
N VAL A 27 -5.89 26.12 24.74
CA VAL A 27 -5.58 26.25 23.31
C VAL A 27 -4.88 24.99 22.82
N ARG A 28 -5.40 24.42 21.75
CA ARG A 28 -4.76 23.36 20.97
C ARG A 28 -3.74 23.99 20.03
N SER A 29 -2.47 23.90 20.39
CA SER A 29 -1.34 24.42 19.60
C SER A 29 -0.83 23.45 18.54
N SER A 30 -1.22 22.17 18.58
CA SER A 30 -0.87 21.23 17.51
C SER A 30 -2.01 20.26 17.21
N TYR A 31 -2.04 19.77 15.97
CA TYR A 31 -3.04 18.85 15.48
C TYR A 31 -2.53 18.07 14.28
N ALA A 32 -2.90 16.80 14.19
CA ALA A 32 -2.69 15.96 13.03
C ALA A 32 -3.92 15.05 12.88
N GLY A 33 -4.68 15.22 11.79
CA GLY A 33 -5.91 14.44 11.58
C GLY A 33 -6.40 14.47 10.14
N THR A 34 -7.42 13.67 9.84
CA THR A 34 -8.02 13.55 8.50
C THR A 34 -9.41 14.16 8.45
N SER A 35 -9.99 14.24 7.25
CA SER A 35 -11.33 14.77 7.02
C SER A 35 -12.48 13.98 7.67
N ASP A 36 -12.19 12.85 8.35
CA ASP A 36 -13.17 12.13 9.18
C ASP A 36 -13.25 12.66 10.61
N ASP A 37 -12.27 13.45 11.05
CA ASP A 37 -12.31 14.08 12.38
C ASP A 37 -13.36 15.20 12.40
N GLN A 38 -14.21 15.19 13.43
CA GLN A 38 -15.28 16.16 13.64
C GLN A 38 -14.78 17.61 13.64
N LEU A 39 -13.56 17.87 14.11
CA LEU A 39 -12.99 19.22 14.21
C LEU A 39 -12.26 19.67 12.93
N PHE A 40 -12.01 18.75 11.99
CA PHE A 40 -11.21 19.03 10.79
C PHE A 40 -11.72 20.23 10.00
N TYR A 41 -13.01 20.22 9.61
CA TYR A 41 -13.59 21.28 8.79
C TYR A 41 -13.65 22.62 9.54
N THR A 42 -13.89 22.59 10.85
CA THR A 42 -13.88 23.78 11.70
C THR A 42 -12.52 24.47 11.69
N TYR A 43 -11.43 23.68 11.77
CA TYR A 43 -10.08 24.20 11.72
C TYR A 43 -9.69 24.66 10.32
N VAL A 44 -9.92 23.84 9.29
CA VAL A 44 -9.56 24.18 7.91
C VAL A 44 -10.21 25.48 7.47
N ASN A 45 -11.51 25.68 7.72
CA ASN A 45 -12.20 26.92 7.31
C ASN A 45 -11.56 28.16 7.94
N GLN A 46 -11.22 28.11 9.23
CA GLN A 46 -10.54 29.22 9.93
C GLN A 46 -9.12 29.45 9.41
N LEU A 47 -8.39 28.38 9.05
CA LEU A 47 -7.07 28.50 8.44
C LEU A 47 -7.14 29.08 7.03
N GLU A 48 -8.14 28.73 6.24
CA GLU A 48 -8.35 29.32 4.92
C GLU A 48 -8.65 30.83 5.04
N ASP A 49 -9.45 31.24 6.01
CA ASP A 49 -9.69 32.66 6.30
C ASP A 49 -8.43 33.39 6.79
N GLY A 50 -7.63 32.77 7.65
CA GLY A 50 -6.42 33.37 8.22
C GLY A 50 -5.21 33.39 7.29
N PHE A 51 -5.09 32.42 6.38
CA PHE A 51 -3.87 32.21 5.57
C PHE A 51 -4.10 32.25 4.06
N LEU A 52 -5.23 31.77 3.53
CA LEU A 52 -5.48 31.79 2.07
C LEU A 52 -6.12 33.11 1.62
N SER A 53 -7.13 33.57 2.36
CA SER A 53 -7.84 34.82 2.05
C SER A 53 -6.92 36.05 1.94
N PRO A 54 -5.92 36.25 2.83
CA PRO A 54 -4.96 37.36 2.69
C PRO A 54 -4.10 37.29 1.43
N ALA A 55 -3.85 36.08 0.91
CA ALA A 55 -3.13 35.86 -0.35
C ALA A 55 -4.04 35.99 -1.59
N GLY A 56 -5.30 36.41 -1.42
CA GLY A 56 -6.29 36.48 -2.49
C GLY A 56 -6.70 35.12 -3.03
N ILE A 57 -6.44 34.04 -2.28
CA ILE A 57 -6.80 32.67 -2.66
C ILE A 57 -8.14 32.37 -2.01
N ARG A 58 -9.19 32.29 -2.84
CA ARG A 58 -10.52 31.84 -2.45
C ARG A 58 -10.88 30.63 -3.31
N GLY A 59 -11.26 29.54 -2.66
CA GLY A 59 -11.69 28.32 -3.34
C GLY A 59 -13.12 27.95 -2.97
N ASP A 60 -13.85 27.36 -3.91
CA ASP A 60 -15.14 26.71 -3.65
C ASP A 60 -14.96 25.31 -3.01
N SER A 61 -13.70 24.87 -2.84
CA SER A 61 -13.30 23.57 -2.30
C SER A 61 -12.00 23.68 -1.50
N ILE A 62 -11.80 22.79 -0.52
CA ILE A 62 -10.58 22.75 0.31
C ILE A 62 -9.33 22.72 -0.57
N THR A 63 -8.46 23.71 -0.37
CA THR A 63 -7.23 23.88 -1.13
C THR A 63 -6.08 23.16 -0.45
N LYS A 64 -5.29 22.39 -1.21
CA LYS A 64 -4.02 21.84 -0.72
C LYS A 64 -3.03 22.99 -0.56
N PHE A 65 -2.54 23.24 0.65
CA PHE A 65 -1.54 24.28 0.90
C PHE A 65 -0.55 23.89 2.00
N PHE A 66 0.56 24.61 2.04
CA PHE A 66 1.56 24.55 3.09
C PHE A 66 1.90 25.99 3.47
N ALA A 67 1.89 26.32 4.74
CA ALA A 67 2.19 27.66 5.23
C ALA A 67 3.22 27.59 6.35
N LEU A 68 4.14 28.55 6.32
CA LEU A 68 5.10 28.83 7.40
C LEU A 68 4.84 30.23 7.91
N GLN A 69 4.65 30.40 9.21
CA GLN A 69 4.66 31.72 9.84
C GLN A 69 5.89 31.85 10.75
N HIS A 70 6.78 32.75 10.34
CA HIS A 70 8.02 33.05 11.04
C HIS A 70 7.76 33.83 12.33
N ILE A 71 8.78 33.94 13.18
CA ILE A 71 8.69 34.62 14.48
C ILE A 71 8.43 36.13 14.35
N ASP A 72 8.80 36.73 13.22
CA ASP A 72 8.56 38.14 12.90
C ASP A 72 7.13 38.40 12.35
N GLY A 73 6.29 37.36 12.27
CA GLY A 73 4.92 37.44 11.76
C GLY A 73 4.80 37.37 10.24
N SER A 74 5.92 37.29 9.51
CA SER A 74 5.88 37.04 8.07
C SER A 74 5.42 35.61 7.78
N VAL A 75 4.61 35.46 6.73
CA VAL A 75 4.03 34.19 6.28
C VAL A 75 4.53 33.86 4.89
N GLU A 76 5.01 32.64 4.70
CA GLU A 76 5.22 32.03 3.39
C GLU A 76 4.12 31.01 3.12
N LEU A 77 3.28 31.27 2.12
CA LEU A 77 2.21 30.38 1.71
C LEU A 77 2.56 29.72 0.37
N PHE A 78 2.48 28.39 0.34
CA PHE A 78 2.75 27.55 -0.81
C PHE A 78 1.50 26.83 -1.26
N THR A 79 1.13 27.04 -2.52
CA THR A 79 0.07 26.31 -3.24
C THR A 79 0.63 25.71 -4.52
N ASP A 80 -0.02 24.69 -5.08
CA ASP A 80 0.42 23.98 -6.29
C ASP A 80 1.90 23.55 -6.24
N TYR A 81 2.35 23.14 -5.05
CA TYR A 81 3.73 22.73 -4.81
C TYR A 81 3.93 21.25 -5.18
N ALA A 82 5.13 20.95 -5.68
CA ALA A 82 5.58 19.58 -5.85
C ALA A 82 6.10 19.06 -4.50
N ALA A 83 5.77 17.81 -4.19
CA ALA A 83 6.29 17.14 -3.00
C ALA A 83 7.29 16.05 -3.40
N VAL A 84 8.30 15.86 -2.56
CA VAL A 84 9.22 14.72 -2.61
C VAL A 84 8.82 13.77 -1.51
N VAL A 85 8.49 12.53 -1.89
CA VAL A 85 8.14 11.46 -0.95
C VAL A 85 9.35 10.56 -0.76
N THR A 86 9.72 10.29 0.48
CA THR A 86 10.65 9.22 0.82
C THR A 86 9.85 7.99 1.20
N ALA A 87 10.16 6.88 0.56
CA ALA A 87 9.44 5.63 0.72
C ALA A 87 10.40 4.45 0.73
N ARG A 88 10.00 3.37 1.41
CA ARG A 88 10.60 2.05 1.23
C ARG A 88 9.93 1.38 0.05
N VAL A 89 10.74 0.69 -0.75
CA VAL A 89 10.28 -0.05 -1.92
C VAL A 89 10.38 -1.56 -1.69
N ASN A 90 9.48 -2.32 -2.33
CA ASN A 90 9.44 -3.78 -2.26
C ASN A 90 10.22 -4.47 -3.40
N ARG A 91 10.89 -3.69 -4.25
CA ARG A 91 11.78 -4.17 -5.31
C ARG A 91 13.01 -3.27 -5.44
N ASP A 92 14.02 -3.75 -6.17
CA ASP A 92 15.15 -2.91 -6.57
C ASP A 92 14.68 -1.81 -7.53
N VAL A 93 15.16 -0.58 -7.30
CA VAL A 93 14.85 0.62 -8.09
C VAL A 93 16.15 1.36 -8.41
N ALA A 94 16.44 1.56 -9.69
CA ALA A 94 17.58 2.35 -10.14
C ALA A 94 17.28 3.86 -10.18
N LYS A 95 18.32 4.69 -10.14
CA LYS A 95 18.16 6.15 -10.27
C LYS A 95 17.54 6.50 -11.63
N GLY A 96 16.46 7.27 -11.60
CA GLY A 96 15.72 7.69 -12.80
C GLY A 96 14.76 6.65 -13.34
N GLU A 97 14.60 5.51 -12.65
CA GLU A 97 13.58 4.52 -12.97
C GLU A 97 12.20 4.97 -12.49
N ASP A 98 11.16 4.57 -13.23
CA ASP A 98 9.78 4.73 -12.80
C ASP A 98 9.53 3.98 -11.48
N VAL A 99 8.83 4.66 -10.56
CA VAL A 99 8.31 4.08 -9.31
C VAL A 99 6.81 4.25 -9.30
N PHE A 100 6.10 3.14 -9.18
CA PHE A 100 4.65 3.09 -9.11
C PHE A 100 4.21 2.91 -7.65
N VAL A 101 2.94 3.25 -7.36
CA VAL A 101 2.36 3.09 -6.01
C VAL A 101 2.55 1.68 -5.45
N HIS A 102 2.46 0.66 -6.31
CA HIS A 102 2.62 -0.74 -5.90
C HIS A 102 4.05 -1.14 -5.56
N ASP A 103 5.04 -0.32 -5.94
CA ASP A 103 6.43 -0.53 -5.58
C ASP A 103 6.72 -0.05 -4.15
N ILE A 104 5.81 0.76 -3.56
CA ILE A 104 5.99 1.40 -2.26
C ILE A 104 5.40 0.52 -1.17
N SER A 105 6.23 0.09 -0.22
CA SER A 105 5.80 -0.67 0.95
C SER A 105 5.51 0.22 2.16
N ASP A 106 6.21 1.37 2.27
CA ASP A 106 6.02 2.32 3.37
C ASP A 106 6.41 3.73 2.95
N ILE A 107 5.69 4.74 3.45
CA ILE A 107 6.01 6.16 3.25
C ILE A 107 6.55 6.71 4.56
N THR A 108 7.77 7.23 4.54
CA THR A 108 8.48 7.71 5.74
C THR A 108 8.52 9.23 5.82
N TYR A 109 8.62 9.94 4.70
CA TYR A 109 8.65 11.39 4.67
C TYR A 109 7.83 11.95 3.51
N TYR A 110 7.21 13.11 3.75
CA TYR A 110 6.62 13.95 2.72
C TYR A 110 7.22 15.35 2.86
N ARG A 111 7.99 15.80 1.87
CA ARG A 111 8.67 17.11 1.88
C ARG A 111 8.12 18.00 0.79
N VAL A 112 7.80 19.24 1.11
CA VAL A 112 7.56 20.26 0.08
C VAL A 112 8.91 20.62 -0.53
N LYS A 113 9.03 20.50 -1.85
CA LYS A 113 10.30 20.74 -2.54
C LYS A 113 10.71 22.20 -2.37
N ASP A 114 11.99 22.43 -2.10
CA ASP A 114 12.61 23.76 -2.00
C ASP A 114 12.02 24.64 -0.87
N VAL A 115 11.52 24.00 0.20
CA VAL A 115 11.03 24.66 1.42
C VAL A 115 11.84 24.22 2.63
N GLU A 116 12.30 25.18 3.43
CA GLU A 116 13.04 24.96 4.66
C GLU A 116 12.19 25.42 5.85
N ILE A 117 12.07 24.56 6.85
CA ILE A 117 11.33 24.84 8.09
C ILE A 117 12.35 25.20 9.17
N ARG A 118 12.11 26.28 9.91
CA ARG A 118 12.91 26.66 11.08
C ARG A 118 12.28 26.14 12.38
N PRO A 119 13.07 25.84 13.42
CA PRO A 119 12.52 25.33 14.69
C PRO A 119 11.51 26.25 15.38
N ASP A 120 11.55 27.55 15.09
CA ASP A 120 10.68 28.58 15.64
C ASP A 120 9.51 28.95 14.72
N ASP A 121 9.35 28.26 13.58
CA ASP A 121 8.22 28.46 12.68
C ASP A 121 6.93 27.85 13.26
N VAL A 122 5.81 28.46 12.89
CA VAL A 122 4.50 27.80 12.90
C VAL A 122 4.32 27.12 11.56
N VAL A 123 3.98 25.84 11.57
CA VAL A 123 3.73 25.06 10.34
C VAL A 123 2.25 24.74 10.24
N ILE A 124 1.69 24.94 9.05
CA ILE A 124 0.33 24.51 8.71
C ILE A 124 0.37 23.80 7.36
N CYS A 125 -0.26 22.63 7.27
CA CYS A 125 -0.28 21.86 6.04
C CYS A 125 -1.64 21.19 5.86
N VAL A 126 -2.29 21.45 4.73
CA VAL A 126 -3.44 20.69 4.25
C VAL A 126 -2.98 19.81 3.10
N LEU A 127 -3.00 18.50 3.33
CA LEU A 127 -2.70 17.46 2.35
C LEU A 127 -3.97 16.94 1.69
N LYS A 128 -3.83 16.41 0.48
CA LYS A 128 -4.92 15.76 -0.27
C LYS A 128 -4.40 14.49 -0.94
N ALA A 129 -5.16 13.39 -0.82
CA ALA A 129 -4.94 12.17 -1.59
C ALA A 129 -6.29 11.65 -2.12
N GLY A 130 -6.48 11.70 -3.44
CA GLY A 130 -7.79 11.45 -4.05
C GLY A 130 -8.81 12.50 -3.57
N TRP A 131 -9.90 12.03 -2.96
CA TRP A 131 -10.98 12.89 -2.41
C TRP A 131 -10.85 13.15 -0.90
N ARG A 132 -9.84 12.58 -0.24
CA ARG A 132 -9.59 12.68 1.20
C ARG A 132 -8.58 13.78 1.51
N TYR A 133 -8.69 14.37 2.70
CA TYR A 133 -7.81 15.45 3.16
C TYR A 133 -7.23 15.15 4.54
N ALA A 134 -6.02 15.66 4.80
CA ALA A 134 -5.42 15.68 6.13
C ALA A 134 -4.95 17.07 6.48
N LEU A 135 -5.03 17.42 7.76
CA LEU A 135 -4.56 18.68 8.32
C LEU A 135 -3.48 18.36 9.34
N TYR A 136 -2.37 19.08 9.22
CA TYR A 136 -1.35 19.19 10.24
C TYR A 136 -1.17 20.66 10.58
N PHE A 137 -1.08 20.99 11.87
CA PHE A 137 -0.48 22.25 12.29
C PHE A 137 0.30 22.08 13.59
N ASP A 138 1.31 22.93 13.76
CA ASP A 138 2.05 23.08 15.01
C ASP A 138 2.46 24.55 15.17
N SER A 139 1.92 25.20 16.20
CA SER A 139 2.16 26.59 16.57
C SER A 139 3.06 26.74 17.81
N SER A 140 3.67 25.65 18.29
CA SER A 140 4.49 25.67 19.51
C SER A 140 5.77 26.50 19.37
N ARG A 141 6.25 26.72 18.14
CA ARG A 141 7.56 27.32 17.82
C ARG A 141 8.73 26.59 18.50
N GLN A 142 8.56 25.29 18.71
CA GLN A 142 9.56 24.37 19.25
C GLN A 142 9.54 23.08 18.44
N ILE A 143 9.51 23.22 17.12
CA ILE A 143 9.37 22.09 16.21
C ILE A 143 10.73 21.52 15.82
N GLU A 144 10.77 20.21 15.61
CA GLU A 144 11.88 19.55 14.93
C GLU A 144 11.49 19.35 13.46
N PRO A 145 12.12 20.06 12.50
CA PRO A 145 11.73 20.01 11.09
C PRO A 145 11.62 18.60 10.50
N GLU A 146 12.51 17.69 10.91
CA GLU A 146 12.47 16.30 10.46
C GLU A 146 11.23 15.55 10.95
N HIS A 147 10.78 15.79 12.18
CA HIS A 147 9.55 15.20 12.70
C HIS A 147 8.31 15.71 11.96
N VAL A 148 8.27 16.99 11.58
CA VAL A 148 7.19 17.54 10.75
C VAL A 148 7.05 16.76 9.44
N TRP A 149 8.17 16.57 8.72
CA TRP A 149 8.17 15.84 7.45
C TRP A 149 7.77 14.36 7.61
N GLN A 150 8.14 13.73 8.74
CA GLN A 150 7.68 12.37 9.07
C GLN A 150 6.18 12.32 9.33
N TYR A 151 5.64 13.24 10.13
CA TYR A 151 4.19 13.31 10.40
C TYR A 151 3.38 13.53 9.13
N LEU A 152 3.84 14.39 8.22
CA LEU A 152 3.19 14.56 6.92
C LEU A 152 3.26 13.27 6.07
N GLY A 153 4.37 12.53 6.13
CA GLY A 153 4.50 11.21 5.50
C GLY A 153 3.49 10.21 6.06
N MET A 154 3.34 10.15 7.38
CA MET A 154 2.36 9.31 8.08
C MET A 154 0.92 9.68 7.69
N LEU A 155 0.59 10.98 7.66
CA LEU A 155 -0.74 11.44 7.24
C LEU A 155 -1.04 11.06 5.80
N LEU A 156 -0.08 11.22 4.87
CA LEU A 156 -0.26 10.81 3.49
C LEU A 156 -0.53 9.29 3.38
N ARG A 157 0.21 8.47 4.13
CA ARG A 157 -0.02 7.02 4.21
C ARG A 157 -1.41 6.72 4.75
N THR A 158 -1.82 7.38 5.82
CA THR A 158 -3.16 7.26 6.39
C THR A 158 -4.22 7.51 5.33
N LEU A 159 -4.17 8.65 4.62
CA LEU A 159 -5.12 8.98 3.55
C LEU A 159 -5.17 7.92 2.44
N HIS A 160 -4.01 7.35 2.09
CA HIS A 160 -3.94 6.29 1.08
C HIS A 160 -4.69 5.03 1.53
N VAL A 161 -4.45 4.58 2.77
CA VAL A 161 -5.16 3.44 3.36
C VAL A 161 -6.66 3.71 3.45
N GLU A 162 -7.10 4.88 3.93
CA GLU A 162 -8.55 5.14 4.06
C GLU A 162 -9.24 5.10 2.71
N ARG A 163 -8.60 5.62 1.66
CA ARG A 163 -9.16 5.59 0.32
C ARG A 163 -9.33 4.15 -0.18
N ILE A 164 -8.32 3.30 0.03
CA ILE A 164 -8.42 1.90 -0.39
C ILE A 164 -9.48 1.16 0.44
N SER A 165 -9.47 1.30 1.77
CA SER A 165 -10.49 0.74 2.66
C SER A 165 -11.90 1.20 2.26
N SER A 166 -12.08 2.48 1.94
CA SER A 166 -13.39 3.03 1.51
C SER A 166 -13.84 2.42 0.18
N ASN A 167 -12.93 2.27 -0.79
CA ASN A 167 -13.24 1.64 -2.07
C ASN A 167 -13.60 0.16 -1.92
N ILE A 168 -12.89 -0.57 -1.05
CA ILE A 168 -13.20 -1.96 -0.72
C ILE A 168 -14.55 -2.02 -0.02
N ALA A 169 -14.76 -1.25 1.05
CA ALA A 169 -16.02 -1.19 1.80
C ALA A 169 -17.23 -0.93 0.89
N LYS A 170 -17.11 -0.03 -0.08
CA LYS A 170 -18.18 0.21 -1.07
C LYS A 170 -18.50 -1.05 -1.88
N ARG A 171 -17.48 -1.80 -2.33
CA ARG A 171 -17.69 -3.07 -3.05
C ARG A 171 -18.25 -4.17 -2.16
N LEU A 172 -17.87 -4.19 -0.88
CA LEU A 172 -18.42 -5.12 0.11
C LEU A 172 -19.93 -4.89 0.28
N LEU A 173 -20.38 -3.64 0.33
CA LEU A 173 -21.81 -3.28 0.40
C LEU A 173 -22.61 -3.72 -0.85
N GLU A 174 -21.96 -3.79 -2.01
CA GLU A 174 -22.58 -4.15 -3.29
C GLU A 174 -22.63 -5.67 -3.53
N SER A 175 -21.95 -6.47 -2.70
CA SER A 175 -21.79 -7.91 -2.92
C SER A 175 -22.36 -8.74 -1.77
N ARG A 176 -22.83 -9.94 -2.13
CA ARG A 176 -23.39 -10.94 -1.20
C ARG A 176 -22.53 -12.20 -1.13
N ARG A 177 -21.29 -12.13 -1.61
CA ARG A 177 -20.36 -13.26 -1.63
C ARG A 177 -19.21 -12.98 -0.66
N PRO A 178 -18.57 -14.00 -0.10
CA PRO A 178 -17.29 -13.82 0.57
C PRO A 178 -16.28 -13.12 -0.35
N HIS A 179 -15.48 -12.24 0.23
CA HIS A 179 -14.54 -11.37 -0.47
C HIS A 179 -13.11 -11.76 -0.16
N ILE A 180 -12.32 -12.06 -1.18
CA ILE A 180 -10.88 -12.22 -1.06
C ILE A 180 -10.19 -10.90 -1.41
N ILE A 181 -9.27 -10.46 -0.56
CA ILE A 181 -8.33 -9.37 -0.81
C ILE A 181 -6.92 -9.97 -0.83
N THR A 182 -6.13 -9.68 -1.85
CA THR A 182 -4.75 -10.16 -1.98
C THR A 182 -3.77 -9.01 -1.93
N GLU A 183 -2.51 -9.29 -1.59
CA GLU A 183 -1.43 -8.30 -1.60
C GLU A 183 -1.16 -7.73 -3.00
N GLY A 184 -1.02 -8.62 -3.98
CA GLY A 184 -0.77 -8.32 -5.39
C GLY A 184 -2.05 -8.15 -6.19
N LYS A 185 -1.98 -7.27 -7.20
CA LYS A 185 -3.12 -6.97 -8.11
C LYS A 185 -3.60 -8.17 -8.92
N THR A 186 -2.73 -9.16 -9.12
CA THR A 186 -2.97 -10.31 -10.01
C THR A 186 -3.16 -11.62 -9.27
N ASP A 187 -2.93 -11.68 -7.96
CA ASP A 187 -2.90 -12.92 -7.19
C ASP A 187 -4.27 -13.60 -7.17
N TRP A 188 -5.35 -12.83 -7.17
CA TRP A 188 -6.71 -13.33 -7.29
C TRP A 188 -6.91 -14.24 -8.50
N ARG A 189 -6.13 -14.07 -9.57
CA ARG A 189 -6.18 -14.91 -10.77
C ARG A 189 -5.67 -16.33 -10.48
N HIS A 190 -4.62 -16.45 -9.68
CA HIS A 190 -4.11 -17.75 -9.22
C HIS A 190 -5.12 -18.44 -8.31
N VAL A 191 -5.68 -17.69 -7.35
CA VAL A 191 -6.72 -18.20 -6.44
C VAL A 191 -7.93 -18.68 -7.24
N GLU A 192 -8.47 -17.87 -8.16
CA GLU A 192 -9.65 -18.23 -8.95
C GLU A 192 -9.37 -19.40 -9.91
N ALA A 193 -8.19 -19.46 -10.53
CA ALA A 193 -7.81 -20.59 -11.38
C ALA A 193 -7.73 -21.90 -10.58
N ALA A 194 -7.08 -21.87 -9.40
CA ALA A 194 -6.99 -23.02 -8.51
C ALA A 194 -8.37 -23.43 -7.97
N ARG A 195 -9.23 -22.47 -7.61
CA ARG A 195 -10.62 -22.72 -7.17
C ARG A 195 -11.39 -23.54 -8.21
N ARG A 196 -11.30 -23.13 -9.49
CA ARG A 196 -11.94 -23.83 -10.61
C ARG A 196 -11.38 -25.23 -10.80
N ALA A 197 -10.05 -25.36 -10.79
CA ALA A 197 -9.37 -26.64 -10.99
C ALA A 197 -9.63 -27.65 -9.86
N LEU A 198 -9.73 -27.20 -8.61
CA LEU A 198 -10.05 -28.02 -7.44
C LEU A 198 -11.56 -28.31 -7.30
N GLY A 199 -12.42 -27.75 -8.14
CA GLY A 199 -13.87 -27.95 -8.06
C GLY A 199 -14.51 -27.33 -6.82
N VAL A 200 -13.92 -26.29 -6.24
CA VAL A 200 -14.47 -25.60 -5.06
C VAL A 200 -15.69 -24.78 -5.48
N GLU A 201 -16.89 -25.25 -5.12
CA GLU A 201 -18.16 -24.70 -5.62
C GLU A 201 -18.50 -23.31 -5.05
N GLN A 202 -18.00 -22.96 -3.86
CA GLN A 202 -18.36 -21.70 -3.20
C GLN A 202 -17.93 -20.50 -4.06
N PRO A 203 -18.87 -19.64 -4.48
CA PRO A 203 -18.55 -18.50 -5.32
C PRO A 203 -17.86 -17.43 -4.48
N LEU A 204 -16.59 -17.19 -4.77
CA LEU A 204 -15.82 -16.09 -4.18
C LEU A 204 -15.99 -14.83 -5.04
N SER A 205 -15.81 -13.69 -4.40
CA SER A 205 -15.62 -12.41 -5.07
C SER A 205 -14.27 -11.84 -4.70
N TYR A 206 -13.69 -11.03 -5.58
CA TYR A 206 -12.33 -10.54 -5.43
C TYR A 206 -12.35 -9.02 -5.38
N ALA A 207 -11.87 -8.46 -4.28
CA ALA A 207 -11.74 -7.02 -4.12
C ALA A 207 -10.47 -6.56 -4.85
N THR A 208 -10.59 -6.37 -6.17
CA THR A 208 -9.48 -5.92 -7.02
C THR A 208 -9.29 -4.41 -6.94
N SER A 209 -8.35 -3.97 -6.12
CA SER A 209 -7.86 -2.60 -6.19
C SER A 209 -7.08 -2.39 -7.51
N GLU A 210 -7.27 -1.27 -8.22
CA GLU A 210 -6.38 -0.90 -9.34
C GLU A 210 -4.94 -0.64 -8.87
N GLU A 211 -4.77 -0.47 -7.57
CA GLU A 211 -3.51 -0.25 -6.87
C GLU A 211 -3.12 -1.52 -6.10
N SER A 212 -1.82 -1.85 -6.05
CA SER A 212 -1.38 -2.96 -5.20
C SER A 212 -1.37 -2.41 -3.80
N LEU A 213 -1.93 -3.17 -2.86
CA LEU A 213 -1.93 -2.80 -1.46
C LEU A 213 -0.52 -2.90 -0.89
N GLY A 214 0.19 -3.98 -1.23
CA GLY A 214 1.35 -4.40 -0.44
C GLY A 214 0.90 -4.95 0.92
N ASP A 215 1.74 -5.77 1.52
CA ASP A 215 1.47 -6.44 2.81
C ASP A 215 1.04 -5.47 3.94
N THR A 216 1.72 -4.34 4.05
CA THR A 216 1.61 -3.43 5.19
C THR A 216 0.33 -2.61 5.08
N ALA A 217 -0.05 -2.18 3.88
CA ALA A 217 -1.33 -1.51 3.68
C ALA A 217 -2.49 -2.50 3.79
N LEU A 218 -2.35 -3.74 3.31
CA LEU A 218 -3.38 -4.78 3.46
C LEU A 218 -3.69 -5.05 4.94
N LEU A 219 -2.67 -5.11 5.80
CA LEU A 219 -2.86 -5.25 7.24
C LEU A 219 -3.66 -4.08 7.83
N GLN A 220 -3.32 -2.84 7.45
CA GLN A 220 -4.05 -1.65 7.90
C GLN A 220 -5.47 -1.61 7.34
N VAL A 221 -5.70 -2.15 6.14
CA VAL A 221 -7.05 -2.32 5.59
C VAL A 221 -7.87 -3.27 6.44
N CYS A 222 -7.30 -4.39 6.93
CA CYS A 222 -7.99 -5.29 7.85
C CYS A 222 -8.42 -4.57 9.13
N GLU A 223 -7.49 -3.86 9.78
CA GLU A 223 -7.75 -3.07 11.00
C GLU A 223 -8.88 -2.06 10.76
N ARG A 224 -8.78 -1.29 9.67
CA ARG A 224 -9.76 -0.26 9.31
C ARG A 224 -11.15 -0.83 9.02
N LEU A 225 -11.23 -1.91 8.25
CA LEU A 225 -12.52 -2.53 7.91
C LEU A 225 -13.17 -3.18 9.14
N ALA A 226 -12.37 -3.72 10.05
CA ALA A 226 -12.85 -4.30 11.29
C ALA A 226 -13.42 -3.24 12.25
N GLU A 227 -12.71 -2.12 12.41
CA GLU A 227 -13.06 -1.09 13.41
C GLU A 227 -14.04 -0.04 12.89
N PHE A 228 -13.90 0.39 11.63
CA PHE A 228 -14.64 1.53 11.06
C PHE A 228 -15.41 1.17 9.77
N GLY A 229 -15.31 -0.08 9.30
CA GLY A 229 -16.02 -0.52 8.12
C GLY A 229 -17.54 -0.57 8.34
N PRO A 230 -18.33 -0.60 7.26
CA PRO A 230 -19.75 -0.94 7.38
C PRO A 230 -19.90 -2.34 7.98
N ILE A 231 -21.05 -2.62 8.60
CA ILE A 231 -21.36 -3.96 9.08
C ILE A 231 -21.34 -4.92 7.88
N ASN A 232 -20.37 -5.83 7.86
CA ASN A 232 -20.18 -6.74 6.74
C ASN A 232 -21.17 -7.90 6.86
N SER A 233 -22.08 -8.04 5.90
CA SER A 233 -23.01 -9.17 5.82
C SER A 233 -22.37 -10.47 5.33
N THR A 234 -21.10 -10.42 4.90
CA THR A 234 -20.32 -11.55 4.38
C THR A 234 -18.88 -11.48 4.84
N LYS A 235 -18.17 -12.62 4.77
CA LYS A 235 -16.77 -12.73 5.17
C LYS A 235 -15.84 -11.95 4.24
N VAL A 236 -14.91 -11.19 4.81
CA VAL A 236 -13.79 -10.53 4.12
C VAL A 236 -12.51 -11.25 4.53
N ILE A 237 -11.73 -11.74 3.57
CA ILE A 237 -10.57 -12.58 3.81
C ILE A 237 -9.36 -11.98 3.11
N ALA A 238 -8.44 -11.41 3.88
CA ALA A 238 -7.17 -10.90 3.40
C ALA A 238 -6.12 -12.02 3.35
N MET A 239 -5.50 -12.22 2.19
CA MET A 239 -4.47 -13.23 1.96
C MET A 239 -3.08 -12.57 1.85
N PHE A 240 -2.14 -13.07 2.65
CA PHE A 240 -0.78 -12.57 2.72
C PHE A 240 0.22 -13.62 2.22
N ASP A 241 1.22 -13.18 1.46
CA ASP A 241 2.39 -13.99 1.14
C ASP A 241 3.23 -14.27 2.40
N ARG A 242 4.09 -15.29 2.36
CA ARG A 242 5.03 -15.63 3.44
C ARG A 242 6.44 -15.14 3.13
N ASP A 243 6.62 -13.85 2.92
CA ASP A 243 7.94 -13.25 2.67
C ASP A 243 8.23 -12.00 3.50
N ASN A 244 7.22 -11.32 4.06
CA ASN A 244 7.42 -10.23 5.02
C ASN A 244 7.35 -10.68 6.48
N ARG A 245 8.52 -10.78 7.11
CA ARG A 245 8.66 -11.17 8.53
C ARG A 245 7.91 -10.26 9.51
N GLN A 246 7.81 -8.95 9.24
CA GLN A 246 7.14 -8.00 10.13
C GLN A 246 5.63 -8.21 10.10
N VAL A 247 5.06 -8.40 8.90
CA VAL A 247 3.62 -8.68 8.75
C VAL A 247 3.27 -10.05 9.33
N LEU A 248 4.08 -11.08 9.04
CA LEU A 248 3.90 -12.41 9.63
C LEU A 248 3.99 -12.40 11.17
N ALA A 249 4.82 -11.55 11.77
CA ALA A 249 4.89 -11.40 13.22
C ALA A 249 3.59 -10.81 13.78
N LYS A 250 3.04 -9.77 13.15
CA LYS A 250 1.75 -9.18 13.56
C LYS A 250 0.58 -10.14 13.41
N LEU A 251 0.55 -10.94 12.34
CA LEU A 251 -0.47 -11.99 12.18
C LEU A 251 -0.37 -13.05 13.29
N ARG A 252 0.85 -13.43 13.70
CA ARG A 252 1.07 -14.37 14.81
C ARG A 252 0.59 -13.84 16.16
N GLU A 253 0.67 -12.53 16.39
CA GLU A 253 0.14 -11.90 17.59
C GLU A 253 -1.40 -12.02 17.66
N LYS A 254 -2.07 -12.11 16.51
CA LYS A 254 -3.53 -12.24 16.40
C LYS A 254 -4.03 -13.68 16.41
N GLY A 255 -3.20 -14.65 16.03
CA GLY A 255 -3.60 -16.06 16.00
C GLY A 255 -2.56 -16.99 15.36
N ASN A 256 -2.96 -18.24 15.15
CA ASN A 256 -2.08 -19.22 14.51
C ASN A 256 -1.83 -18.85 13.04
N ILE A 257 -0.57 -18.66 12.67
CA ILE A 257 -0.15 -18.27 11.32
C ILE A 257 -0.43 -19.34 10.25
N ASP A 258 -0.54 -20.60 10.67
CA ASP A 258 -0.86 -21.73 9.78
C ASP A 258 -2.39 -21.96 9.66
N SER A 259 -3.19 -21.02 10.18
CA SER A 259 -4.64 -20.94 10.04
C SER A 259 -5.01 -19.48 9.73
N PHE A 260 -6.18 -19.01 10.20
CA PHE A 260 -6.66 -17.64 9.99
C PHE A 260 -6.66 -16.82 11.29
N GLN A 261 -6.77 -15.50 11.15
CA GLN A 261 -6.91 -14.55 12.25
C GLN A 261 -8.24 -13.81 12.12
N ARG A 262 -8.86 -13.50 13.26
CA ARG A 262 -10.09 -12.71 13.35
C ARG A 262 -9.75 -11.28 13.71
N TRP A 263 -10.34 -10.34 12.98
CA TRP A 263 -10.20 -8.91 13.24
C TRP A 263 -11.49 -8.30 13.81
N GLY A 264 -12.64 -8.99 13.63
CA GLY A 264 -13.97 -8.49 13.95
C GLY A 264 -14.69 -7.94 12.72
N ASN A 265 -16.00 -7.72 12.83
CA ASN A 265 -16.86 -7.27 11.73
C ASN A 265 -16.74 -8.18 10.48
N ASN A 266 -16.68 -9.50 10.67
CA ASN A 266 -16.48 -10.49 9.62
C ASN A 266 -15.20 -10.28 8.78
N VAL A 267 -14.17 -9.63 9.34
CA VAL A 267 -12.87 -9.44 8.70
C VAL A 267 -11.87 -10.45 9.22
N TYR A 268 -11.27 -11.17 8.28
CA TYR A 268 -10.33 -12.26 8.51
C TYR A 268 -9.04 -12.03 7.74
N SER A 269 -7.95 -12.60 8.22
CA SER A 269 -6.72 -12.74 7.45
C SER A 269 -6.17 -14.16 7.50
N LEU A 270 -5.36 -14.52 6.53
CA LEU A 270 -4.53 -15.73 6.54
C LEU A 270 -3.21 -15.47 5.81
N ALA A 271 -2.15 -16.16 6.22
CA ALA A 271 -0.95 -16.30 5.40
C ALA A 271 -1.12 -17.54 4.51
N ILE A 272 -0.75 -17.45 3.23
CA ILE A 272 -0.85 -18.59 2.32
C ILE A 272 -0.12 -19.81 2.90
N PRO A 273 -0.64 -21.04 2.73
CA PRO A 273 -0.03 -22.23 3.33
C PRO A 273 1.37 -22.51 2.74
N VAL A 274 2.18 -23.27 3.48
CA VAL A 274 3.43 -23.83 2.95
C VAL A 274 3.12 -25.16 2.29
N PRO A 275 3.15 -25.28 0.95
CA PRO A 275 2.83 -26.54 0.29
C PRO A 275 3.96 -27.55 0.50
N GLN A 276 3.64 -28.85 0.35
CA GLN A 276 4.56 -29.95 0.66
C GLN A 276 5.90 -29.85 -0.07
N HIS A 277 5.92 -29.38 -1.33
CA HIS A 277 7.12 -29.19 -2.13
C HIS A 277 7.96 -27.94 -1.76
N ARG A 278 7.49 -27.14 -0.80
CA ARG A 278 8.16 -25.92 -0.30
C ARG A 278 8.48 -25.98 1.19
N ILE A 279 8.43 -27.14 1.83
CA ILE A 279 8.81 -27.27 3.25
C ILE A 279 10.22 -26.72 3.48
N GLY A 280 10.33 -25.78 4.42
CA GLY A 280 11.58 -25.11 4.80
C GLY A 280 11.93 -23.88 3.96
N TYR A 281 11.13 -23.51 2.96
CA TYR A 281 11.30 -22.23 2.25
C TYR A 281 11.00 -21.04 3.16
N LYS A 282 11.77 -19.97 3.00
CA LYS A 282 11.63 -18.75 3.82
C LYS A 282 10.74 -17.66 3.21
N ASN A 283 10.63 -17.66 1.88
CA ASN A 283 9.91 -16.65 1.12
C ASN A 283 8.99 -17.37 0.14
N ILE A 284 7.68 -17.40 0.43
CA ILE A 284 6.70 -18.08 -0.41
C ILE A 284 5.69 -17.02 -0.84
N SER A 285 5.61 -16.77 -2.15
CA SER A 285 4.55 -15.99 -2.77
C SER A 285 3.45 -16.91 -3.31
N ILE A 286 2.30 -16.35 -3.68
CA ILE A 286 1.18 -17.12 -4.24
C ILE A 286 1.59 -18.01 -5.44
N GLU A 287 2.53 -17.56 -6.29
CA GLU A 287 2.98 -18.37 -7.43
C GLU A 287 3.76 -19.61 -6.97
N MET A 288 4.41 -19.55 -5.81
CA MET A 288 5.20 -20.66 -5.25
C MET A 288 4.34 -21.84 -4.77
N LEU A 289 3.00 -21.68 -4.77
CA LEU A 289 2.05 -22.78 -4.60
C LEU A 289 2.00 -23.74 -5.80
N TYR A 290 2.41 -23.28 -6.99
CA TYR A 290 2.65 -24.15 -8.14
C TYR A 290 4.01 -24.85 -8.06
N THR A 291 4.16 -25.92 -8.84
CA THR A 291 5.43 -26.63 -8.93
C THR A 291 6.48 -25.85 -9.71
N ASP A 292 7.73 -26.24 -9.49
CA ASP A 292 8.89 -25.77 -10.23
C ASP A 292 8.84 -26.08 -11.73
N GLU A 293 8.16 -27.18 -12.09
CA GLU A 293 7.98 -27.62 -13.47
C GLU A 293 6.96 -26.72 -14.17
N ASP A 294 5.80 -26.52 -13.54
CA ASP A 294 4.74 -25.65 -14.05
C ASP A 294 5.21 -24.21 -14.22
N LEU A 295 5.88 -23.63 -13.21
CA LEU A 295 6.38 -22.24 -13.29
C LEU A 295 7.45 -22.06 -14.39
N ARG A 296 8.08 -23.15 -14.85
CA ARG A 296 9.05 -23.12 -15.96
C ARG A 296 8.42 -23.38 -17.33
N THR A 297 7.10 -23.56 -17.40
CA THR A 297 6.36 -23.69 -18.66
C THR A 297 6.68 -22.53 -19.59
N LYS A 298 7.04 -22.87 -20.83
CA LYS A 298 7.33 -21.89 -21.87
C LYS A 298 6.13 -21.75 -22.78
N ASP A 299 5.88 -20.53 -23.24
CA ASP A 299 4.98 -20.33 -24.36
C ASP A 299 5.59 -20.82 -25.69
N TYR A 300 4.82 -20.71 -26.77
CA TYR A 300 5.29 -21.07 -28.12
C TYR A 300 6.44 -20.20 -28.64
N THR A 301 6.68 -19.04 -28.02
CA THR A 301 7.82 -18.17 -28.34
C THR A 301 9.05 -18.46 -27.48
N GLY A 302 8.98 -19.46 -26.60
CA GLY A 302 10.07 -19.87 -25.70
C GLY A 302 10.21 -19.00 -24.45
N LYS A 303 9.29 -18.08 -24.21
CA LYS A 303 9.27 -17.19 -23.04
C LYS A 303 8.62 -17.85 -21.84
N ARG A 304 9.10 -17.54 -20.62
CA ARG A 304 8.57 -18.07 -19.35
C ARG A 304 8.80 -17.11 -18.18
N LEU A 305 8.21 -17.42 -17.03
CA LEU A 305 8.63 -16.84 -15.75
C LEU A 305 9.98 -17.43 -15.34
N TYR A 306 10.86 -16.61 -14.74
CA TYR A 306 12.16 -17.02 -14.21
C TYR A 306 12.19 -16.89 -12.70
N PHE A 307 13.01 -17.69 -12.03
CA PHE A 307 13.42 -17.43 -10.66
C PHE A 307 14.64 -16.50 -10.65
N ASP A 308 14.80 -15.72 -9.58
CA ASP A 308 15.98 -14.86 -9.36
C ASP A 308 17.31 -15.60 -9.46
N ASN A 309 17.40 -16.81 -8.89
CA ASN A 309 18.59 -17.64 -8.93
C ASN A 309 18.88 -18.31 -10.29
N GLU A 310 17.99 -18.13 -11.27
CA GLU A 310 18.16 -18.57 -12.65
C GLU A 310 18.68 -17.45 -13.56
N LEU A 311 19.07 -16.31 -13.00
CA LEU A 311 19.48 -15.13 -13.76
C LEU A 311 20.83 -14.61 -13.27
N ARG A 312 21.71 -14.28 -14.22
CA ARG A 312 22.92 -13.51 -13.98
C ARG A 312 22.71 -12.09 -14.49
N ILE A 313 23.07 -11.11 -13.67
CA ILE A 313 23.03 -9.70 -14.06
C ILE A 313 24.32 -9.34 -14.82
N GLU A 314 24.17 -8.76 -16.00
CA GLU A 314 25.23 -8.11 -16.77
C GLU A 314 24.96 -6.61 -16.84
N ILE A 315 25.95 -5.80 -16.48
CA ILE A 315 25.86 -4.35 -16.49
C ILE A 315 26.97 -3.82 -17.40
N GLU A 316 26.58 -3.14 -18.47
CA GLU A 316 27.49 -2.42 -19.35
C GLU A 316 27.35 -0.90 -19.11
N PRO A 317 28.45 -0.13 -19.04
CA PRO A 317 28.38 1.31 -18.85
C PRO A 317 27.52 2.00 -19.93
N GLY A 318 26.49 2.72 -19.50
CA GLY A 318 25.59 3.45 -20.40
C GLY A 318 24.41 2.63 -20.95
N SER A 319 24.29 1.36 -20.58
CA SER A 319 23.18 0.47 -20.99
C SER A 319 22.33 0.04 -19.79
N PRO A 320 21.03 -0.26 -19.98
CA PRO A 320 20.23 -0.92 -18.95
C PRO A 320 20.81 -2.31 -18.62
N PRO A 321 20.59 -2.82 -17.39
CA PRO A 321 21.05 -4.15 -17.02
C PRO A 321 20.41 -5.22 -17.91
N ARG A 322 21.16 -6.28 -18.19
CA ARG A 322 20.66 -7.48 -18.86
C ARG A 322 20.60 -8.61 -17.85
N TYR A 323 19.51 -9.38 -17.87
CA TYR A 323 19.38 -10.60 -17.08
C TYR A 323 19.54 -11.80 -18.01
N VAL A 324 20.65 -12.51 -17.88
CA VAL A 324 20.99 -13.65 -18.74
C VAL A 324 20.64 -14.95 -18.02
N PRO A 325 19.82 -15.83 -18.61
CA PRO A 325 19.49 -17.12 -18.03
C PRO A 325 20.69 -17.99 -17.69
N LEU A 326 20.65 -18.57 -16.49
CA LEU A 326 21.52 -19.63 -16.03
C LEU A 326 20.76 -20.96 -15.97
N PRO A 327 21.46 -22.10 -16.08
CA PRO A 327 20.86 -23.39 -15.76
C PRO A 327 20.36 -23.40 -14.31
N PRO A 328 19.22 -24.05 -14.02
CA PRO A 328 18.75 -24.23 -12.65
C PRO A 328 19.80 -24.90 -11.77
N ILE A 329 19.93 -24.45 -10.53
CA ILE A 329 20.84 -25.05 -9.54
C ILE A 329 20.42 -26.49 -9.28
N LYS A 330 21.37 -27.43 -9.41
CA LYS A 330 21.16 -28.82 -9.04
C LYS A 330 21.46 -28.98 -7.55
N GLY A 331 20.43 -29.04 -6.72
CA GLY A 331 20.59 -29.22 -5.27
C GLY A 331 19.40 -28.71 -4.47
N LYS A 332 19.55 -28.73 -3.14
CA LYS A 332 18.54 -28.18 -2.23
C LYS A 332 18.61 -26.66 -2.27
N GLU A 333 17.57 -26.05 -2.82
CA GLU A 333 17.33 -24.60 -2.86
C GLU A 333 16.08 -24.29 -2.03
N LEU A 334 16.12 -23.24 -1.21
CA LEU A 334 15.07 -22.85 -0.25
C LEU A 334 14.80 -21.33 -0.20
N GLU A 335 15.53 -20.53 -0.97
CA GLU A 335 15.50 -19.06 -0.86
C GLU A 335 15.08 -18.35 -2.15
N LYS A 336 15.13 -19.04 -3.29
CA LYS A 336 14.75 -18.47 -4.60
C LYS A 336 13.33 -17.89 -4.60
N LYS A 337 13.12 -16.89 -5.45
CA LYS A 337 11.84 -16.23 -5.64
C LYS A 337 11.49 -16.11 -7.12
N PRO A 338 10.20 -16.16 -7.49
CA PRO A 338 9.74 -15.68 -8.79
C PRO A 338 10.27 -14.27 -9.06
N PHE A 339 10.96 -14.09 -10.18
CA PHE A 339 11.59 -12.82 -10.54
C PHE A 339 10.53 -11.72 -10.68
N ASP A 340 10.77 -10.62 -9.99
CA ASP A 340 9.89 -9.45 -9.86
C ASP A 340 10.45 -8.19 -10.55
N GLY A 341 11.66 -8.26 -11.10
CA GLY A 341 12.24 -7.22 -11.92
C GLY A 341 11.66 -7.14 -13.34
N LYS A 342 12.27 -6.30 -14.17
CA LYS A 342 11.85 -6.06 -15.57
C LYS A 342 12.08 -7.28 -16.46
N SER A 343 11.04 -8.10 -16.62
CA SER A 343 11.06 -9.34 -17.42
C SER A 343 11.47 -9.14 -18.89
N GLU A 344 11.28 -7.93 -19.44
CA GLU A 344 11.72 -7.51 -20.76
C GLU A 344 13.24 -7.42 -20.91
N LEU A 345 13.95 -7.28 -19.79
CA LEU A 345 15.41 -7.27 -19.73
C LEU A 345 16.01 -8.68 -19.58
N ILE A 346 15.17 -9.72 -19.47
CA ILE A 346 15.61 -11.11 -19.52
C ILE A 346 15.83 -11.50 -20.98
N VAL A 347 17.09 -11.61 -21.39
CA VAL A 347 17.49 -11.82 -22.79
C VAL A 347 18.52 -12.93 -22.95
N ASP A 348 18.53 -13.58 -24.11
CA ASP A 348 19.63 -14.45 -24.50
C ASP A 348 20.85 -13.68 -25.02
N GLN A 349 21.88 -14.41 -25.44
CA GLN A 349 23.12 -13.83 -25.99
C GLN A 349 22.87 -12.98 -27.25
N SER A 350 21.83 -13.30 -28.04
CA SER A 350 21.44 -12.54 -29.24
C SER A 350 20.60 -11.30 -28.93
N GLY A 351 20.20 -11.11 -27.67
CA GLY A 351 19.32 -10.02 -27.23
C GLY A 351 17.83 -10.33 -27.36
N ARG A 352 17.45 -11.57 -27.69
CA ARG A 352 16.04 -11.98 -27.75
C ARG A 352 15.46 -12.08 -26.33
N GLN A 353 14.30 -11.46 -26.10
CA GLN A 353 13.58 -11.54 -24.83
C GLN A 353 13.08 -12.96 -24.55
N LEU A 354 13.31 -13.44 -23.33
CA LEU A 354 12.90 -14.75 -22.82
C LEU A 354 11.96 -14.70 -21.61
N GLY A 355 11.83 -13.55 -20.93
CA GLY A 355 11.02 -13.42 -19.73
C GLY A 355 9.58 -12.97 -19.97
N PHE A 356 8.65 -13.47 -19.15
CA PHE A 356 7.36 -12.83 -18.87
C PHE A 356 7.28 -12.39 -17.41
N SER A 357 6.48 -11.36 -17.15
CA SER A 357 6.19 -10.89 -15.80
C SER A 357 5.24 -11.84 -15.05
N LYS A 358 5.23 -11.75 -13.71
CA LYS A 358 4.26 -12.42 -12.84
C LYS A 358 2.82 -12.17 -13.29
N ALA A 359 2.49 -10.91 -13.59
CA ALA A 359 1.16 -10.51 -14.06
C ALA A 359 0.75 -11.21 -15.38
N ARG A 360 1.70 -11.42 -16.30
CA ARG A 360 1.44 -12.14 -17.55
C ARG A 360 1.21 -13.63 -17.30
N LEU A 361 2.00 -14.25 -16.42
CA LEU A 361 1.79 -15.65 -16.02
C LEU A 361 0.40 -15.83 -15.39
N ALA A 362 0.03 -14.98 -14.42
CA ALA A 362 -1.27 -14.99 -13.76
C ALA A 362 -2.44 -14.92 -14.76
N GLN A 363 -2.31 -14.07 -15.79
CA GLN A 363 -3.31 -13.98 -16.86
C GLN A 363 -3.41 -15.27 -17.68
N LEU A 364 -2.27 -15.83 -18.10
CA LEU A 364 -2.22 -17.04 -18.93
C LEU A 364 -2.87 -18.25 -18.23
N ILE A 365 -2.59 -18.42 -16.93
CA ILE A 365 -3.18 -19.47 -16.10
C ILE A 365 -4.69 -19.25 -15.93
N HIS A 366 -5.11 -18.03 -15.58
CA HIS A 366 -6.52 -17.73 -15.37
C HIS A 366 -7.38 -17.89 -16.63
N ASP A 367 -6.85 -17.47 -17.77
CA ASP A 367 -7.54 -17.54 -19.06
C ASP A 367 -7.43 -18.92 -19.72
N GLN A 368 -6.73 -19.88 -19.09
CA GLN A 368 -6.54 -21.24 -19.60
C GLN A 368 -5.93 -21.24 -21.01
N VAL A 369 -4.89 -20.41 -21.20
CA VAL A 369 -4.18 -20.32 -22.49
C VAL A 369 -3.11 -21.40 -22.55
N GLU A 370 -3.20 -22.30 -23.53
CA GLU A 370 -2.17 -23.30 -23.81
C GLU A 370 -0.77 -22.66 -24.01
N PRO A 371 0.32 -23.25 -23.47
CA PRO A 371 0.40 -24.49 -22.71
C PRO A 371 0.25 -24.31 -21.18
N PHE A 372 -0.33 -23.20 -20.71
CA PHE A 372 -0.48 -22.87 -19.28
C PHE A 372 -1.76 -23.43 -18.66
N THR A 373 -2.35 -24.44 -19.30
CA THR A 373 -3.50 -25.22 -18.85
C THR A 373 -3.04 -26.42 -18.05
N GLY A 374 -3.81 -26.83 -17.04
CA GLY A 374 -3.55 -28.07 -16.30
C GLY A 374 -2.34 -28.02 -15.35
N PHE A 375 -1.94 -26.84 -14.89
CA PHE A 375 -0.96 -26.69 -13.81
C PHE A 375 -1.38 -27.48 -12.57
N ASP A 376 -0.41 -28.03 -11.84
CA ASP A 376 -0.67 -28.72 -10.58
C ASP A 376 -1.09 -27.69 -9.51
N VAL A 377 -2.32 -27.83 -9.01
CA VAL A 377 -2.94 -26.97 -8.01
C VAL A 377 -2.97 -27.59 -6.61
N ALA A 378 -2.33 -28.73 -6.38
CA ALA A 378 -2.30 -29.40 -5.07
C ALA A 378 -1.78 -28.49 -3.95
N GLY A 379 -0.85 -27.57 -4.26
CA GLY A 379 -0.36 -26.57 -3.30
C GLY A 379 -1.43 -25.59 -2.79
N PHE A 380 -2.58 -25.48 -3.47
CA PHE A 380 -3.70 -24.63 -3.07
C PHE A 380 -4.75 -25.36 -2.21
N GLU A 381 -4.67 -26.68 -2.03
CA GLU A 381 -5.69 -27.44 -1.29
C GLU A 381 -5.85 -26.93 0.15
N GLN A 382 -4.73 -26.77 0.86
CA GLN A 382 -4.73 -26.26 2.23
C GLN A 382 -5.26 -24.82 2.30
N LEU A 383 -5.05 -24.00 1.25
CA LEU A 383 -5.57 -22.64 1.19
C LEU A 383 -7.11 -22.66 1.20
N PHE A 384 -7.71 -23.50 0.37
CA PHE A 384 -9.17 -23.62 0.30
C PHE A 384 -9.79 -24.31 1.51
N GLN A 385 -9.05 -25.19 2.19
CA GLN A 385 -9.45 -25.73 3.50
C GLN A 385 -9.58 -24.59 4.52
N ILE A 386 -8.56 -23.74 4.67
CA ILE A 386 -8.58 -22.59 5.59
C ILE A 386 -9.68 -21.59 5.18
N VAL A 387 -9.85 -21.31 3.89
CA VAL A 387 -10.93 -20.45 3.41
C VAL A 387 -12.29 -21.03 3.82
N ASN A 388 -12.51 -22.33 3.62
CA ASN A 388 -13.78 -22.96 4.01
C ASN A 388 -14.00 -22.92 5.54
N GLU A 389 -12.95 -23.08 6.34
CA GLU A 389 -13.03 -22.89 7.80
C GLU A 389 -13.49 -21.48 8.15
N VAL A 390 -12.94 -20.44 7.50
CA VAL A 390 -13.38 -19.04 7.69
C VAL A 390 -14.86 -18.85 7.29
N LEU A 391 -15.31 -19.50 6.21
CA LEU A 391 -16.70 -19.39 5.76
C LEU A 391 -17.70 -20.03 6.74
N LEU A 392 -17.26 -21.05 7.48
CA LEU A 392 -18.04 -21.74 8.50
C LEU A 392 -17.90 -21.12 9.89
N ASP A 393 -17.00 -20.16 10.06
CA ASP A 393 -16.76 -19.51 11.33
C ASP A 393 -17.92 -18.57 11.70
N GLU A 394 -18.48 -18.75 12.89
CA GLU A 394 -19.44 -17.84 13.50
C GLU A 394 -18.67 -17.00 14.53
N GLU A 395 -18.38 -15.73 14.20
CA GLU A 395 -17.78 -14.79 15.15
C GLU A 395 -18.76 -14.57 16.32
N GLU A 396 -18.31 -14.78 17.57
CA GLU A 396 -19.07 -14.47 18.79
C GLU A 396 -19.25 -12.97 19.03
#